data_AF-A0A661IAD6-F1
#
_entry.id   AF-A0A661IAD6-F1
#
_cell.length_a   1.000
_cell.length_b   1.000
_cell.length_c   1.000
_cell.angle_alpha   90.00
_cell.angle_beta   90.00
_cell.angle_gamma   90.00
#
_symmetry.space_group_name_H-M   'P 1'
#
loop_
_entity.id
_entity.type
_entity.pdbx_description
1 polymer ?
#
loop_
_entity_poly.entity_id
_entity_poly.type
_entity_poly.pdbx_seq_one_letter_code
_entity_poly.pdbx_strand_id
1 'polypeptide(L)'
;MEMLEEVKKLWDKYKLSEDVRKHCMKVAEVALKIANSIESDVGIDKNAVLIGALLHDIGRAVTNDPFLHFIKSAEILRKEGFDDKIVKIAERHF
;
A
#
# COMPACT_ATOMS: atom_id res chain seq x y z
N MET A 1 -1.64 -2.92 -15.24
CA MET A 1 -1.75 -1.76 -14.34
C MET A 1 -0.48 -0.96 -14.51
N GLU A 2 -0.59 0.29 -14.92
CA GLU A 2 0.57 1.18 -14.97
C GLU A 2 1.00 1.47 -13.51
N MET A 3 2.30 1.36 -13.23
CA MET A 3 2.84 1.60 -11.90
C MET A 3 2.88 3.10 -11.66
N LEU A 4 2.29 3.55 -10.56
CA LEU A 4 2.35 4.95 -10.15
C LEU A 4 3.82 5.34 -9.87
N GLU A 5 4.28 6.40 -10.55
CA GLU A 5 5.68 6.86 -10.45
C GLU A 5 6.07 7.22 -9.00
N GLU A 6 5.12 7.73 -8.20
CA GLU A 6 5.32 8.00 -6.77
C GLU A 6 5.57 6.73 -5.95
N VAL A 7 4.85 5.64 -6.24
CA VAL A 7 5.01 4.35 -5.56
C VAL A 7 6.38 3.77 -5.87
N LYS A 8 6.78 3.80 -7.14
CA LYS A 8 8.10 3.32 -7.56
C LYS A 8 9.24 4.07 -6.89
N LYS A 9 9.17 5.41 -6.90
CA LYS A 9 10.14 6.28 -6.21
C LYS A 9 10.24 5.94 -4.74
N LEU A 10 9.12 5.67 -4.09
CA LEU A 10 9.11 5.32 -2.67
C LEU A 10 9.72 3.94 -2.41
N TRP A 11 9.34 2.94 -3.20
CA TRP A 11 9.95 1.61 -3.12
C TRP A 11 11.46 1.65 -3.34
N ASP A 12 11.95 2.47 -4.27
CA ASP A 12 13.38 2.64 -4.54
C ASP A 12 14.08 3.38 -3.40
N LYS A 13 13.48 4.45 -2.88
CA LYS A 13 14.00 5.22 -1.74
C LYS A 13 14.21 4.36 -0.50
N TYR A 14 13.27 3.48 -0.20
CA TYR A 14 13.33 2.58 0.97
C TYR A 14 14.00 1.24 0.65
N LYS A 15 14.38 0.98 -0.61
CA LYS A 15 15.00 -0.29 -1.05
C LYS A 15 14.12 -1.51 -0.73
N LEU A 16 12.81 -1.38 -0.93
CA LEU A 16 11.87 -2.48 -0.74
C LEU A 16 12.23 -3.65 -1.67
N SER A 17 12.28 -4.87 -1.14
CA SER A 17 12.70 -6.04 -1.92
C SER A 17 11.74 -6.33 -3.07
N GLU A 18 12.27 -6.85 -4.18
CA GLU A 18 11.48 -7.17 -5.38
C GLU A 18 10.37 -8.19 -5.11
N ASP A 19 10.56 -9.11 -4.16
CA ASP A 19 9.51 -10.07 -3.79
C ASP A 19 8.32 -9.38 -3.09
N VAL A 20 8.58 -8.41 -2.21
CA VAL A 20 7.52 -7.63 -1.57
C VAL A 20 6.84 -6.70 -2.57
N ARG A 21 7.59 -6.10 -3.52
CA ARG A 21 7.00 -5.30 -4.62
C ARG A 21 6.02 -6.13 -5.45
N LYS A 22 6.43 -7.34 -5.86
CA LYS A 22 5.56 -8.28 -6.61
C LYS A 22 4.33 -8.69 -5.80
N HIS A 23 4.51 -8.96 -4.50
CA HIS A 23 3.39 -9.23 -3.59
C HIS A 23 2.38 -8.07 -3.59
N CYS A 24 2.85 -6.85 -3.33
CA CYS A 24 2.02 -5.64 -3.30
C CYS A 24 1.29 -5.40 -4.63
N MET A 25 1.96 -5.60 -5.77
CA MET A 25 1.32 -5.52 -7.09
C MET A 25 0.18 -6.52 -7.26
N LYS A 26 0.36 -7.77 -6.80
CA LYS A 26 -0.67 -8.79 -6.90
C LYS A 26 -1.87 -8.48 -6.00
N VAL A 27 -1.61 -8.01 -4.78
CA VAL A 27 -2.65 -7.56 -3.85
C VAL A 27 -3.43 -6.40 -4.45
N ALA A 28 -2.75 -5.40 -5.02
CA ALA A 28 -3.39 -4.26 -5.66
C ALA A 28 -4.29 -4.66 -6.84
N GLU A 29 -3.87 -5.63 -7.66
CA GLU A 29 -4.71 -6.19 -8.74
C GLU A 29 -6.01 -6.79 -8.19
N VAL A 30 -5.92 -7.61 -7.13
CA VAL A 30 -7.08 -8.26 -6.51
C VAL A 30 -7.97 -7.24 -5.81
N ALA A 31 -7.40 -6.31 -5.04
CA ALA A 31 -8.11 -5.26 -4.33
C ALA A 31 -8.92 -4.37 -5.28
N LEU A 32 -8.32 -3.98 -6.41
CA LEU A 32 -9.04 -3.22 -7.44
C LEU A 32 -10.14 -4.04 -8.13
N LYS A 33 -9.95 -5.34 -8.37
CA LYS A 33 -11.02 -6.19 -8.91
C LYS A 33 -12.23 -6.22 -7.97
N ILE A 34 -12.00 -6.38 -6.67
CA ILE A 34 -13.05 -6.36 -5.65
C ILE A 34 -13.71 -4.98 -5.57
N ALA A 35 -12.92 -3.90 -5.52
CA ALA A 35 -13.44 -2.55 -5.49
C ALA A 35 -14.27 -2.17 -6.73
N ASN A 36 -13.95 -2.77 -7.89
CA ASN A 36 -14.72 -2.60 -9.12
C ASN A 36 -15.99 -3.45 -9.19
N SER A 37 -16.08 -4.53 -8.42
CA SER A 37 -17.28 -5.39 -8.39
C SER A 37 -18.33 -4.93 -7.37
N ILE A 38 -18.03 -3.92 -6.56
CA ILE A 38 -18.97 -3.37 -5.58
C ILE A 38 -19.84 -2.30 -6.25
N GLU A 39 -21.12 -2.26 -5.88
CA GLU A 39 -22.12 -1.32 -6.38
C GLU A 39 -21.66 0.14 -6.24
N SER A 40 -22.01 0.95 -7.23
CA SER A 40 -21.50 2.33 -7.37
C SER A 40 -21.97 3.30 -6.27
N ASP A 41 -23.02 2.95 -5.53
CA ASP A 41 -23.62 3.74 -4.45
C ASP A 41 -22.80 3.70 -3.14
N VAL A 42 -21.87 2.75 -3.00
CA VAL A 42 -21.01 2.60 -1.81
C VAL A 42 -19.88 3.63 -1.76
N GLY A 43 -19.58 4.34 -2.87
CA GLY A 43 -18.64 5.47 -2.86
C GLY A 43 -17.18 5.09 -2.55
N ILE A 44 -16.70 3.95 -3.06
CA ILE A 44 -15.34 3.47 -2.79
C ILE A 44 -14.29 4.35 -3.49
N ASP A 45 -13.35 4.88 -2.71
CA ASP A 45 -12.16 5.55 -3.24
C ASP A 45 -11.15 4.52 -3.78
N LYS A 46 -11.28 4.21 -5.07
CA LYS A 46 -10.43 3.24 -5.77
C LYS A 46 -8.95 3.65 -5.81
N ASN A 47 -8.65 4.95 -5.76
CA ASN A 47 -7.26 5.43 -5.72
C ASN A 47 -6.64 5.16 -4.34
N ALA A 48 -7.38 5.40 -3.26
CA ALA A 48 -6.93 5.04 -1.91
C ALA A 48 -6.71 3.53 -1.79
N VAL A 49 -7.62 2.71 -2.36
CA VAL A 49 -7.46 1.24 -2.40
C VAL A 49 -6.19 0.84 -3.15
N LEU A 50 -5.96 1.40 -4.35
CA LEU A 50 -4.79 1.10 -5.16
C LEU A 50 -3.48 1.47 -4.44
N ILE A 51 -3.35 2.71 -3.97
CA ILE A 51 -2.13 3.19 -3.32
C ILE A 51 -1.92 2.46 -1.99
N GLY A 52 -2.98 2.28 -1.20
CA GLY A 52 -2.93 1.53 0.05
C GLY A 52 -2.46 0.10 -0.17
N ALA A 53 -2.99 -0.61 -1.16
CA ALA A 53 -2.56 -1.97 -1.49
C ALA A 53 -1.10 -2.03 -2.00
N LEU A 54 -0.63 -1.04 -2.74
CA LEU A 54 0.76 -0.99 -3.21
C LEU A 54 1.76 -0.66 -2.10
N LEU A 55 1.34 0.07 -1.07
CA LEU A 55 2.24 0.58 -0.02
C LEU A 55 2.03 -0.07 1.35
N HIS A 56 1.04 -0.96 1.52
CA HIS A 56 0.72 -1.56 2.82
C HIS A 56 1.95 -2.18 3.48
N ASP A 57 2.82 -2.82 2.71
CA ASP A 57 3.96 -3.60 3.21
C ASP A 57 5.30 -2.82 3.17
N ILE A 58 5.29 -1.49 2.94
CA ILE A 58 6.54 -0.70 2.81
C ILE A 58 7.43 -0.76 4.06
N GLY A 59 6.84 -1.00 5.24
CA GLY A 59 7.55 -1.24 6.50
C GLY A 59 8.51 -2.45 6.45
N ARG A 60 8.29 -3.41 5.53
CA ARG A 60 9.20 -4.54 5.28
C ARG A 60 10.60 -4.10 4.84
N ALA A 61 10.74 -2.87 4.35
CA ALA A 61 12.04 -2.28 4.04
C ALA A 61 12.92 -2.04 5.28
N VAL A 62 12.32 -1.90 6.47
CA VAL A 62 13.02 -1.51 7.70
C VAL A 62 12.84 -2.51 8.85
N THR A 63 11.95 -3.49 8.70
CA THR A 63 11.75 -4.57 9.67
C THR A 63 11.30 -5.86 9.01
N ASN A 64 11.78 -7.00 9.51
CA ASN A 64 11.28 -8.33 9.13
C ASN A 64 10.22 -8.84 10.11
N ASP A 65 9.93 -8.11 11.18
CA ASP A 65 8.99 -8.52 12.20
C ASP A 65 7.55 -8.54 11.64
N PRO A 66 6.83 -9.66 11.78
CA PRO A 66 5.51 -9.84 11.20
C PRO A 66 4.44 -8.95 11.82
N PHE A 67 4.63 -8.39 13.01
CA PHE A 67 3.67 -7.50 13.66
C PHE A 67 4.12 -6.04 13.69
N LEU A 68 5.40 -5.74 13.51
CA LEU A 68 5.84 -4.34 13.47
C LEU A 68 5.75 -3.72 12.08
N HIS A 69 5.71 -4.53 11.01
CA HIS A 69 5.75 -3.98 9.65
C HIS A 69 4.57 -3.05 9.34
N PHE A 70 3.35 -3.33 9.78
CA PHE A 70 2.20 -2.43 9.57
C PHE A 70 2.34 -1.08 10.29
N ILE A 71 2.92 -1.08 11.51
CA ILE A 71 3.24 0.16 12.24
C ILE A 71 4.32 0.94 11.46
N LYS A 72 5.37 0.25 11.00
CA LYS A 72 6.44 0.87 10.22
C LYS A 72 5.97 1.40 8.87
N SER A 73 5.05 0.71 8.21
CA SER A 73 4.41 1.22 6.99
C SER A 73 3.67 2.51 7.27
N ALA A 74 2.87 2.57 8.34
CA ALA A 74 2.14 3.78 8.71
C ALA A 74 3.08 4.94 9.08
N GLU A 75 4.15 4.68 9.84
CA GLU A 75 5.19 5.68 10.15
C GLU A 75 5.85 6.24 8.88
N ILE A 76 6.24 5.37 7.94
CA ILE A 76 6.83 5.77 6.66
C ILE A 76 5.85 6.63 5.86
N LEU A 77 4.62 6.19 5.70
CA LEU A 77 3.63 6.90 4.88
C LEU A 77 3.27 8.27 5.46
N ARG A 78 3.14 8.40 6.78
CA ARG A 78 2.95 9.69 7.45
C ARG A 78 4.13 10.62 7.21
N LYS A 79 5.36 10.10 7.34
CA LYS A 79 6.59 10.88 7.11
C LYS A 79 6.69 11.41 5.67
N GLU A 80 6.18 10.65 4.71
CA GLU A 80 6.22 10.97 3.28
C GLU A 80 5.02 11.82 2.84
N GLY A 81 4.13 12.19 3.76
CA GLY A 81 3.03 13.12 3.52
C GLY A 81 1.79 12.50 2.85
N PHE A 82 1.63 11.18 2.91
CA PHE A 82 0.43 10.53 2.39
C PHE A 82 -0.81 10.87 3.22
N ASP A 83 -1.96 10.92 2.55
CA ASP A 83 -3.27 11.11 3.18
C ASP A 83 -3.52 10.02 4.25
N ASP A 84 -4.08 10.42 5.39
CA ASP A 84 -4.36 9.54 6.52
C ASP A 84 -5.26 8.34 6.14
N LYS A 85 -6.12 8.46 5.11
CA LYS A 85 -6.89 7.34 4.60
C LYS A 85 -6.02 6.22 4.03
N ILE A 86 -4.92 6.56 3.34
CA ILE A 86 -3.96 5.61 2.79
C ILE A 86 -3.13 5.02 3.92
N VAL A 87 -2.67 5.87 4.84
CA VAL A 87 -1.94 5.45 6.04
C VAL A 87 -2.73 4.42 6.83
N LYS A 88 -4.04 4.65 7.04
CA LYS A 88 -4.92 3.73 7.78
C LYS A 88 -5.10 2.37 7.10
N ILE A 89 -5.04 2.30 5.78
CA ILE A 89 -5.03 1.01 5.07
C ILE A 89 -3.77 0.24 5.45
N ALA A 90 -2.60 0.88 5.41
CA ALA A 90 -1.34 0.28 5.79
C ALA A 90 -1.21 0.03 7.31
N GLU A 91 -1.90 0.77 8.17
CA GLU A 91 -1.81 0.56 9.62
C GLU A 91 -2.66 -0.63 10.11
N ARG A 92 -3.68 -1.03 9.33
CA ARG A 92 -4.73 -1.97 9.75
C ARG A 92 -4.74 -3.29 8.96
N HIS A 93 -3.71 -3.58 8.17
CA HIS A 93 -3.65 -4.78 7.30
C HIS A 93 -3.03 -6.02 7.98
N PHE A 94 -3.24 -6.17 9.29
CA PHE A 94 -2.65 -7.24 10.12
C PHE A 94 -2.76 -8.66 9.53
#